data_AF-A0A7D7LK89-F1
#
_entry.id   AF-A0A7D7LK89-F1
#
_cell.length_a   1.000
_cell.length_b   1.000
_cell.length_c   1.000
_cell.angle_alpha   90.00
_cell.angle_beta   90.00
_cell.angle_gamma   90.00
#
_symmetry.space_group_name_H-M   'P 1'
#
loop_
_entity.id
_entity.type
_entity.pdbx_description
1 polymer ?
#
loop_
_entity_poly.entity_id
_entity_poly.type
_entity_poly.pdbx_seq_one_letter_code
_entity_poly.pdbx_strand_id
1 'polypeptide(L)'
;MTTATVNARLKSDTAITERAKSLSVLSKHVLADTCWKSKQPQPFKLGDQIVLNGSEDGRSPTSCIYAPKTNQFIFLAYSNGQLVVDQVYSRKEVRSQISLIRQQRKKENN
;
A
#
# COMPACT_ATOMS: atom_id res chain seq x y z
N MET A 1 33.08 -13.61 -3.47
CA MET A 1 31.84 -12.78 -3.50
C MET A 1 32.23 -11.36 -3.14
N THR A 2 31.96 -10.38 -3.99
CA THR A 2 32.36 -8.99 -3.78
C THR A 2 31.27 -8.22 -3.01
N THR A 3 31.69 -7.22 -2.23
CA THR A 3 30.82 -6.37 -1.39
C THR A 3 29.66 -5.72 -2.17
N ALA A 4 29.84 -5.46 -3.46
CA ALA A 4 28.82 -4.95 -4.36
C ALA A 4 27.63 -5.92 -4.54
N THR A 5 27.88 -7.23 -4.63
CA THR A 5 26.82 -8.24 -4.80
C THR A 5 26.02 -8.44 -3.51
N VAL A 6 26.68 -8.31 -2.35
CA VAL A 6 26.03 -8.38 -1.03
C VAL A 6 25.11 -7.18 -0.83
N ASN A 7 25.58 -5.96 -1.14
CA ASN A 7 24.76 -4.74 -1.04
C ASN A 7 23.54 -4.75 -1.98
N ALA A 8 23.68 -5.31 -3.18
CA ALA A 8 22.55 -5.45 -4.10
C ALA A 8 21.48 -6.42 -3.54
N ARG A 9 21.91 -7.54 -2.95
CA ARG A 9 20.99 -8.50 -2.31
C ARG A 9 20.30 -7.91 -1.10
N LEU A 10 21.04 -7.25 -0.22
CA LEU A 10 20.48 -6.60 0.97
C LEU A 10 19.41 -5.56 0.62
N LYS A 11 19.65 -4.72 -0.40
CA LYS A 11 18.65 -3.75 -0.89
C LYS A 11 17.40 -4.41 -1.47
N SER A 12 17.59 -5.54 -2.15
CA SER A 12 16.47 -6.33 -2.69
C SER A 12 15.62 -6.91 -1.55
N ASP A 13 16.27 -7.48 -0.53
CA ASP A 13 15.58 -8.11 0.59
C ASP A 13 14.83 -7.09 1.45
N THR A 14 15.40 -5.90 1.67
CA THR A 14 14.66 -4.79 2.32
C THR A 14 13.47 -4.35 1.50
N ALA A 15 13.61 -4.15 0.18
CA ALA A 15 12.50 -3.75 -0.68
C ALA A 15 11.34 -4.77 -0.68
N ILE A 16 11.67 -6.08 -0.70
CA ILE A 16 10.67 -7.15 -0.60
C ILE A 16 9.97 -7.10 0.77
N THR A 17 10.75 -6.92 1.85
CA THR A 17 10.22 -6.86 3.21
C THR A 17 9.32 -5.64 3.42
N GLU A 18 9.73 -4.48 2.91
CA GLU A 18 8.95 -3.24 2.96
C GLU A 18 7.65 -3.40 2.18
N ARG A 19 7.70 -3.92 0.94
CA ARG A 19 6.52 -4.20 0.13
C ARG A 19 5.56 -5.17 0.82
N ALA A 20 6.06 -6.19 1.51
CA ALA A 20 5.22 -7.14 2.25
C ALA A 20 4.56 -6.48 3.48
N LYS A 21 5.31 -5.64 4.21
CA LYS A 21 4.80 -4.89 5.36
C LYS A 21 3.71 -3.89 4.95
N SER A 22 3.95 -3.09 3.92
CA SER A 22 2.96 -2.12 3.43
C SER A 22 1.72 -2.80 2.84
N LEU A 23 1.87 -3.94 2.16
CA LEU A 23 0.72 -4.76 1.72
C LEU A 23 -0.11 -5.25 2.91
N SER A 24 0.53 -5.71 3.98
CA SER A 24 -0.17 -6.14 5.20
C SER A 24 -0.94 -5.00 5.87
N VAL A 25 -0.30 -3.83 6.02
CA VAL A 25 -0.95 -2.62 6.58
C VAL A 25 -2.12 -2.19 5.71
N LEU A 26 -1.93 -2.13 4.39
CA LEU A 26 -2.97 -1.76 3.44
C LEU A 26 -4.15 -2.73 3.49
N SER A 27 -3.90 -4.04 3.52
CA SER A 27 -4.97 -5.05 3.66
C SER A 27 -5.77 -4.90 4.95
N LYS A 28 -5.14 -4.48 6.06
CA LYS A 28 -5.85 -4.17 7.30
C LYS A 28 -6.75 -2.93 7.13
N HIS A 29 -6.27 -1.89 6.47
CA HIS A 29 -7.08 -0.70 6.17
C HIS A 29 -8.28 -1.03 5.30
N VAL A 30 -8.10 -1.88 4.29
CA VAL A 30 -9.18 -2.38 3.43
C VAL A 30 -10.20 -3.18 4.23
N LEU A 31 -9.76 -4.07 5.13
CA LEU A 31 -10.65 -4.83 6.00
C LEU A 31 -11.45 -3.96 6.97
N ALA A 32 -10.88 -2.83 7.39
CA ALA A 32 -11.51 -1.86 8.27
C ALA A 32 -12.33 -0.78 7.53
N ASP A 33 -12.40 -0.85 6.19
CA ASP A 33 -13.02 0.16 5.31
C ASP A 33 -12.53 1.60 5.59
N THR A 34 -11.22 1.74 5.86
CA THR A 34 -10.58 3.04 6.20
C THR A 34 -9.78 3.64 5.04
N CYS A 35 -9.78 3.00 3.87
CA CYS A 35 -9.08 3.50 2.70
C CYS A 35 -9.83 4.69 2.08
N TRP A 36 -9.10 5.77 1.79
CA TRP A 36 -9.65 6.92 1.10
C TRP A 36 -9.98 6.58 -0.36
N LYS A 37 -11.12 7.03 -0.88
CA LYS A 37 -11.56 6.69 -2.24
C LYS A 37 -11.21 7.81 -3.20
N SER A 38 -10.27 7.56 -4.11
CA SER A 38 -9.88 8.53 -5.15
C SER A 38 -10.88 8.54 -6.30
N LYS A 39 -11.28 9.73 -6.77
CA LYS A 39 -12.09 9.90 -8.00
C LYS A 39 -11.24 10.11 -9.26
N GLN A 40 -9.91 10.17 -9.12
CA GLN A 40 -9.02 10.48 -10.23
C GLN A 40 -9.17 9.46 -11.36
N PRO A 41 -9.23 9.92 -12.63
CA PRO A 41 -9.40 9.04 -13.77
C PRO A 41 -8.11 8.32 -14.18
N GLN A 42 -6.95 8.85 -13.79
CA GLN A 42 -5.64 8.34 -14.18
C GLN A 42 -5.06 7.41 -13.11
N PRO A 43 -4.24 6.41 -13.50
CA PRO A 43 -3.58 5.53 -12.56
C PRO A 43 -2.46 6.24 -11.82
N PHE A 44 -2.33 5.93 -10.52
CA PHE A 44 -1.21 6.41 -9.70
C PHE A 44 0.07 5.66 -10.05
N LYS A 45 1.19 6.37 -9.97
CA LYS A 45 2.56 5.87 -10.15
C LYS A 45 3.36 6.03 -8.85
N LEU A 46 4.41 5.24 -8.73
CA LEU A 46 5.36 5.34 -7.62
C LEU A 46 6.02 6.73 -7.61
N GLY A 47 6.06 7.36 -6.45
CA GLY A 47 6.59 8.70 -6.27
C GLY A 47 5.62 9.84 -6.59
N ASP A 48 4.40 9.55 -7.07
CA ASP A 48 3.39 10.59 -7.29
C ASP A 48 3.09 11.30 -5.96
N GLN A 49 3.05 12.64 -6.00
CA GLN A 49 2.62 13.44 -4.87
C GLN A 49 1.10 13.47 -4.78
N ILE A 50 0.57 13.13 -3.61
CA ILE A 50 -0.86 13.23 -3.33
C ILE A 50 -1.14 14.64 -2.86
N VAL A 51 -1.58 15.48 -3.80
CA VAL A 51 -2.11 16.80 -3.47
C VAL A 51 -3.60 16.63 -3.14
N LEU A 52 -3.96 16.85 -1.88
CA LEU A 52 -5.34 16.85 -1.41
C LEU A 52 -6.03 18.16 -1.83
N ASN A 53 -6.19 18.38 -3.13
CA ASN A 53 -7.01 19.49 -3.64
C ASN A 53 -8.47 19.15 -3.37
N GLY A 54 -9.01 19.59 -2.23
CA GLY A 54 -10.42 19.51 -1.88
C GLY A 54 -10.99 18.09 -1.86
N SER A 55 -10.81 17.35 -0.78
CA SER A 55 -11.60 16.12 -0.58
C SER A 55 -13.01 16.49 -0.13
N GLU A 56 -13.98 16.34 -1.03
CA GLU A 56 -15.41 16.51 -0.74
C GLU A 56 -16.04 15.35 0.05
N ASP A 57 -15.30 14.32 0.45
CA ASP A 57 -15.78 13.34 1.44
C ASP A 57 -14.63 12.54 2.08
N GLY A 58 -14.66 12.43 3.42
CA GLY A 58 -13.82 11.51 4.21
C GLY A 58 -12.62 12.13 4.93
N ARG A 59 -12.02 11.34 5.85
CA ARG A 59 -10.75 11.72 6.53
C ARG A 59 -9.60 11.70 5.53
N SER A 60 -8.65 12.63 5.68
CA SER A 60 -7.45 12.69 4.84
C SER A 60 -6.74 11.33 4.78
N PRO A 61 -6.27 10.89 3.60
CA PRO A 61 -5.59 9.62 3.48
C PRO A 61 -4.29 9.65 4.29
N THR A 62 -4.19 8.80 5.30
CA THR A 62 -2.97 8.67 6.11
C THR A 62 -2.03 7.59 5.56
N SER A 63 -2.57 6.52 4.99
CA SER A 63 -1.79 5.35 4.56
C SER A 63 -2.39 4.55 3.41
N CYS A 64 -3.70 4.65 3.14
CA CYS A 64 -4.37 3.86 2.10
C CYS A 64 -5.27 4.70 1.20
N ILE A 65 -5.09 4.55 -0.12
CA ILE A 65 -6.03 5.02 -1.15
C ILE A 65 -6.54 3.83 -1.96
N TYR A 66 -7.83 3.82 -2.24
CA TYR A 66 -8.45 2.95 -3.24
C TYR A 66 -8.92 3.79 -4.43
N ALA A 67 -8.44 3.44 -5.63
CA ALA A 67 -8.84 4.06 -6.89
C ALA A 67 -9.76 3.09 -7.67
N PRO A 68 -11.10 3.24 -7.59
CA PRO A 68 -12.06 2.32 -8.21
C PRO A 68 -11.98 2.31 -9.74
N LYS A 69 -11.67 3.44 -10.37
CA LYS A 69 -11.58 3.53 -11.84
C LYS A 69 -10.42 2.70 -12.41
N THR A 70 -9.31 2.64 -11.68
CA THR A 70 -8.09 1.93 -12.11
C THR A 70 -7.89 0.60 -11.39
N ASN A 71 -8.78 0.24 -10.45
CA ASN A 71 -8.69 -0.93 -9.59
C ASN A 71 -7.36 -1.03 -8.82
N GLN A 72 -6.80 0.10 -8.43
CA GLN A 72 -5.54 0.20 -7.70
C GLN A 72 -5.77 0.43 -6.21
N PHE A 73 -4.92 -0.20 -5.41
CA PHE A 73 -4.74 0.10 -4.00
C PHE A 73 -3.37 0.71 -3.81
N ILE A 74 -3.31 1.86 -3.16
CA ILE A 74 -2.10 2.66 -3.04
C ILE A 74 -1.77 2.80 -1.57
N PHE A 75 -0.52 2.47 -1.23
CA PHE A 75 0.06 2.76 0.07
C PHE A 75 0.80 4.09 0.00
N LEU A 76 0.50 4.95 0.96
CA LEU A 76 1.12 6.27 1.07
C LEU A 76 2.17 6.27 2.17
N ALA A 77 3.24 7.02 1.93
CA ALA A 77 4.21 7.37 2.95
C ALA A 77 4.43 8.88 2.96
N TYR A 78 4.86 9.41 4.11
CA TYR A 78 5.35 10.77 4.17
C TYR A 78 6.82 10.79 3.77
N SER A 79 7.12 11.58 2.74
CA SER A 79 8.49 11.86 2.32
C SER A 79 8.65 13.36 2.18
N ASN A 80 9.65 13.94 2.86
CA ASN A 80 9.93 15.39 2.84
C ASN A 80 8.71 16.27 3.17
N GLY A 81 7.88 15.84 4.12
CA GLY A 81 6.68 16.59 4.54
C GLY A 81 5.49 16.49 3.57
N GLN A 82 5.59 15.68 2.52
CA GLN A 82 4.53 15.47 1.53
C GLN A 82 4.06 14.01 1.55
N LEU A 83 2.77 13.80 1.28
CA LEU A 83 2.22 12.46 1.03
C LEU A 83 2.62 12.03 -0.37
N VAL A 84 3.36 10.94 -0.46
CA VAL A 84 3.80 10.36 -1.72
C VAL A 84 3.30 8.92 -1.85
N VAL A 85 3.10 8.50 -3.08
CA VAL A 85 2.80 7.11 -3.41
C VAL A 85 4.06 6.27 -3.23
N ASP A 86 4.07 5.47 -2.17
CA ASP A 86 5.20 4.59 -1.84
C ASP A 86 5.09 3.24 -2.55
N GLN A 87 3.89 2.64 -2.54
CA GLN A 87 3.63 1.37 -3.23
C GLN A 87 2.26 1.35 -3.89
N VAL A 88 2.16 0.62 -5.00
CA VAL A 88 0.91 0.36 -5.71
C VAL A 88 0.68 -1.15 -5.78
N TYR A 89 -0.55 -1.54 -5.50
CA TYR A 89 -1.02 -2.92 -5.49
C TYR A 89 -2.27 -3.09 -6.33
N SER A 90 -2.36 -4.26 -6.94
CA SER A 90 -3.58 -4.70 -7.62
C SER A 90 -4.61 -5.24 -6.63
N ARG A 91 -5.88 -5.27 -7.04
CA ARG A 91 -6.95 -5.93 -6.30
C ARG A 91 -6.66 -7.41 -5.99
N LYS A 92 -5.93 -8.11 -6.87
CA LYS A 92 -5.58 -9.53 -6.67
C LYS A 92 -4.61 -9.71 -5.51
N GLU A 93 -3.56 -8.90 -5.45
CA GLU A 93 -2.56 -8.94 -4.36
C GLU A 93 -3.21 -8.68 -3.00
N VAL A 94 -4.02 -7.62 -2.90
CA VAL A 94 -4.71 -7.26 -1.65
C VAL A 94 -5.68 -8.35 -1.20
N ARG A 95 -6.44 -8.95 -2.13
CA ARG A 95 -7.35 -10.07 -1.82
C ARG A 95 -6.61 -11.31 -1.34
N SER A 96 -5.48 -11.62 -1.96
CA SER A 96 -4.62 -12.73 -1.54
C SER A 96 -4.16 -12.52 -0.10
N GLN A 97 -3.63 -11.34 0.20
CA GLN A 97 -3.15 -11.01 1.54
C GLN A 97 -4.28 -11.02 2.59
N ILE A 98 -5.47 -10.51 2.26
CA ILE A 98 -6.63 -10.57 3.14
C ILE A 98 -7.01 -12.03 3.46
N SER A 99 -6.96 -12.90 2.45
CA SER A 99 -7.24 -14.34 2.64
C SER A 99 -6.25 -14.97 3.62
N LEU A 100 -4.95 -14.65 3.49
CA LEU A 100 -3.90 -15.11 4.41
C LEU A 100 -4.13 -14.61 5.83
N ILE A 101 -4.43 -13.32 6.01
CA ILE A 101 -4.71 -12.73 7.34
C ILE A 101 -5.91 -13.43 8.01
N ARG A 102 -6.97 -13.72 7.24
CA ARG A 102 -8.15 -14.42 7.77
C ARG A 102 -7.83 -15.87 8.16
N GLN A 103 -7.00 -16.56 7.40
CA GLN A 103 -6.57 -17.93 7.74
C GLN A 103 -5.70 -17.96 9.00
N GLN A 104 -4.79 -16.98 9.17
CA GLN A 104 -3.96 -16.86 10.37
C GLN A 104 -4.83 -16.67 11.63
N ARG A 105 -5.79 -15.73 11.60
CA ARG A 105 -6.72 -15.51 12.72
C ARG A 105 -7.55 -16.75 13.07
N LYS A 106 -7.92 -17.57 12.08
CA LYS A 106 -8.64 -18.83 12.33
C LYS A 106 -7.77 -19.88 13.02
N LYS A 107 -6.46 -19.90 12.77
CA LYS A 107 -5.53 -20.81 13.43
C LYS A 107 -5.19 -20.38 14.86
N GLU A 108 -5.20 -19.08 15.15
CA GLU A 108 -4.93 -18.55 16.50
C GLU A 108 -6.11 -18.73 17.47
N ASN A 109 -7.34 -18.87 16.94
CA ASN A 109 -8.56 -19.03 17.73
C ASN A 109 -8.98 -20.51 17.93
N ASN A 110 -8.19 -21.47 17.43
CA ASN A 110 -8.38 -22.91 17.59
C ASN A 110 -7.25 -23.49 18.45
#